data_AF-A0A945QL26-F1
#
_entry.id   AF-A0A945QL26-F1
#
_cell.length_a   1.000
_cell.length_b   1.000
_cell.length_c   1.000
_cell.angle_alpha   90.00
_cell.angle_beta   90.00
_cell.angle_gamma   90.00
#
_symmetry.space_group_name_H-M   'P 1'
#
loop_
_entity.id
_entity.type
_entity.pdbx_description
1 polymer ?
#
loop_
_entity_poly.entity_id
_entity_poly.type
_entity_poly.pdbx_seq_one_letter_code
_entity_poly.pdbx_strand_id
1 'polypeptide(L)'
;LGGAKAAQGQGRMAGLAAARDLGFSAAPTSRLSTDLRRHHRFQAALWRLFAADLPLPASPDVTVCRCENLSLADVEAALETGTRDPGALKRMTRLGMGRCQGRYCMPVLMTLLAARRGVPVAALDHPAPRAPAKPLRIADLAARPASGHVAITEESGTVGD
;
A
#
# COMPACT_ATOMS: atom_id res chain seq x y z
N LEU A 1 -4.45 9.29 2.98
CA LEU A 1 -3.34 9.43 3.98
C LEU A 1 -3.53 10.75 4.74
N GLY A 2 -3.14 10.81 6.03
CA GLY A 2 -3.43 11.93 6.95
C GLY A 2 -2.39 13.08 7.01
N GLY A 3 -1.26 12.94 6.33
CA GLY A 3 -0.12 13.86 6.44
C GLY A 3 0.84 13.52 7.59
N ALA A 4 2.02 14.16 7.62
CA ALA A 4 3.11 13.80 8.54
C ALA A 4 2.73 13.92 10.02
N LYS A 5 2.09 15.03 10.42
CA LYS A 5 1.68 15.25 11.82
C LYS A 5 0.61 14.25 12.28
N ALA A 6 -0.33 13.90 11.40
CA ALA A 6 -1.31 12.86 11.69
C ALA A 6 -0.65 11.48 11.85
N ALA A 7 0.29 11.14 10.97
CA ALA A 7 1.05 9.89 11.06
C ALA A 7 1.85 9.78 12.37
N GLN A 8 2.50 10.87 12.80
CA GLN A 8 3.20 10.92 14.09
C GLN A 8 2.23 10.70 15.27
N GLY A 9 1.10 11.42 15.28
CA GLY A 9 0.07 11.26 16.32
C GLY A 9 -0.50 9.85 16.38
N GLN A 10 -0.85 9.26 15.22
CA GLN A 10 -1.34 7.88 15.11
C GLN A 10 -0.30 6.86 15.54
N GLY A 11 0.95 7.01 15.09
CA GLY A 11 2.05 6.13 15.47
C GLY A 11 2.29 6.13 16.97
N ARG A 12 2.26 7.32 17.61
CA ARG A 12 2.38 7.43 19.06
C ARG A 12 1.22 6.76 19.80
N MET A 13 -0.01 6.92 19.34
CA MET A 13 -1.17 6.24 19.94
C MET A 13 -1.08 4.71 19.78
N ALA A 14 -0.66 4.22 18.60
CA ALA A 14 -0.49 2.80 18.35
C ALA A 14 0.61 2.20 19.25
N GLY A 15 1.75 2.90 19.40
CA GLY A 15 2.82 2.47 20.30
C GLY A 15 2.40 2.43 21.77
N LEU A 16 1.69 3.45 22.25
CA LEU A 16 1.16 3.48 23.62
C LEU A 16 0.07 2.41 23.85
N ALA A 17 -0.70 2.05 22.83
CA ALA A 17 -1.64 0.93 22.91
C ALA A 17 -0.88 -0.40 23.02
N ALA A 18 0.08 -0.65 22.13
CA ALA A 18 0.90 -1.86 22.16
C ALA A 18 1.67 -2.02 23.49
N ALA A 19 2.21 -0.93 24.04
CA ALA A 19 2.87 -0.96 25.34
C ALA A 19 1.92 -1.40 26.47
N ARG A 20 0.66 -0.93 26.47
CA ARG A 20 -0.36 -1.35 27.45
C ARG A 20 -0.75 -2.81 27.26
N ASP A 21 -0.91 -3.26 26.01
CA ASP A 21 -1.24 -4.66 25.70
C ASP A 21 -0.13 -5.62 26.16
N LEU A 22 1.12 -5.14 26.20
CA LEU A 22 2.29 -5.86 26.74
C LEU A 22 2.47 -5.69 28.26
N GLY A 23 1.59 -4.97 28.95
CA GLY A 23 1.60 -4.79 30.41
C GLY A 23 2.46 -3.63 30.92
N PHE A 24 3.00 -2.76 30.05
CA PHE A 24 3.74 -1.57 30.47
C PHE A 24 2.80 -0.41 30.82
N SER A 25 3.20 0.41 31.79
CA SER A 25 2.54 1.69 32.06
C SER A 25 2.77 2.65 30.90
N ALA A 26 1.70 3.21 30.34
CA ALA A 26 1.76 4.11 29.20
C ALA A 26 0.91 5.36 29.44
N ALA A 27 1.38 6.50 28.93
CA ALA A 27 0.70 7.78 29.09
C ALA A 27 -0.69 7.82 28.41
N PRO A 28 -1.64 8.62 28.91
CA PRO A 28 -2.94 8.81 28.29
C PRO A 28 -2.87 9.37 26.87
N THR A 29 -3.74 8.89 25.97
CA THR A 29 -3.78 9.29 24.55
C THR A 29 -4.76 10.45 24.26
N SER A 30 -5.48 10.96 25.26
CA SER A 30 -6.56 11.95 25.09
C SER A 30 -6.12 13.22 24.38
N ARG A 31 -4.95 13.79 24.75
CA ARG A 31 -4.37 14.97 24.10
C ARG A 31 -3.97 14.69 22.64
N LEU A 32 -3.43 13.50 22.35
CA LEU A 32 -3.04 13.09 21.00
C LEU A 32 -4.26 12.95 20.08
N SER A 33 -5.39 12.45 20.62
CA SER A 33 -6.63 12.30 19.85
C SER A 33 -7.18 13.64 19.33
N THR A 34 -7.04 14.70 20.14
CA THR A 34 -7.53 16.05 19.80
C THR A 34 -6.67 16.68 18.71
N ASP A 35 -5.36 16.52 18.85
CA ASP A 35 -4.38 16.97 17.86
C ASP A 35 -4.59 16.28 16.50
N LEU A 36 -4.83 14.96 16.53
CA LEU A 36 -5.07 14.17 15.34
C LEU A 36 -6.33 14.60 14.57
N ARG A 37 -7.42 14.91 15.28
CA ARG A 37 -8.66 15.40 14.66
C ARG A 37 -8.42 16.68 13.86
N ARG A 38 -7.62 17.61 14.40
CA ARG A 38 -7.25 18.86 13.70
C ARG A 38 -6.47 18.56 12.43
N HIS A 39 -5.48 17.67 12.50
CA HIS A 39 -4.68 17.29 11.33
C HIS A 39 -5.50 16.57 10.27
N HIS A 40 -6.40 15.67 10.65
CA HIS A 40 -7.31 15.02 9.71
C HIS A 40 -8.27 16.00 9.03
N ARG A 41 -8.79 17.00 9.76
CA ARG A 41 -9.65 18.04 9.16
C ARG A 41 -8.91 18.87 8.12
N PHE A 42 -7.71 19.33 8.46
CA PHE A 42 -6.85 20.05 7.51
C PHE A 42 -6.56 19.21 6.28
N GLN A 43 -6.16 17.95 6.48
CA GLN A 43 -5.84 17.05 5.39
C GLN A 43 -7.06 16.74 4.51
N ALA A 44 -8.25 16.58 5.09
CA ALA A 44 -9.49 16.38 4.33
C ALA A 44 -9.81 17.60 3.44
N ALA A 45 -9.59 18.82 3.94
CA ALA A 45 -9.73 20.03 3.12
C ALA A 45 -8.70 20.05 1.98
N LEU A 46 -7.44 19.68 2.28
CA LEU A 46 -6.38 19.60 1.28
C LEU A 46 -6.71 18.59 0.18
N TRP A 47 -7.15 17.37 0.54
CA TRP A 47 -7.54 16.35 -0.44
C TRP A 47 -8.70 16.80 -1.34
N ARG A 48 -9.64 17.59 -0.82
CA ARG A 48 -10.73 18.15 -1.63
C ARG A 48 -10.23 19.19 -2.61
N LEU A 49 -9.32 20.07 -2.18
CA LEU A 49 -8.73 21.09 -3.05
C LEU A 49 -7.91 20.49 -4.19
N PHE A 50 -7.17 19.42 -3.90
CA PHE A 50 -6.33 18.70 -4.86
C PHE A 50 -7.00 17.45 -5.44
N ALA A 51 -8.32 17.32 -5.31
CA ALA A 51 -9.06 16.26 -5.96
C ALA A 51 -9.07 16.53 -7.47
N ALA A 52 -8.13 15.92 -8.17
CA ALA A 52 -8.11 15.93 -9.62
C ALA A 52 -8.92 14.73 -10.13
N ASP A 53 -9.85 14.99 -11.04
CA ASP A 53 -10.43 13.95 -11.88
C ASP A 53 -9.40 13.60 -12.95
N LEU A 54 -8.45 12.73 -12.58
CA LEU A 54 -7.45 12.22 -13.51
C LEU A 54 -8.14 11.12 -14.33
N PRO A 55 -8.46 11.34 -15.62
CA PRO A 55 -8.89 10.24 -16.45
C PRO A 55 -7.79 9.17 -16.41
N LEU A 56 -8.22 7.91 -16.34
CA LEU A 56 -7.35 6.76 -16.60
C LEU A 56 -6.52 7.02 -17.87
N PRO A 57 -5.30 6.48 -17.98
CA PRO A 57 -4.39 6.85 -19.04
C PRO A 57 -5.08 6.81 -20.41
N ALA A 58 -5.11 7.95 -21.10
CA ALA A 58 -5.95 8.12 -22.29
C ALA A 58 -5.46 7.35 -23.52
N SER A 59 -4.20 6.91 -23.53
CA SER A 59 -3.60 6.23 -24.68
C SER A 59 -3.46 4.72 -24.42
N PRO A 60 -3.90 3.86 -25.36
CA PRO A 60 -3.86 2.40 -25.19
C PRO A 60 -2.45 1.81 -24.96
N ASP A 61 -1.40 2.47 -25.45
CA ASP A 61 0.01 2.07 -25.33
C ASP A 61 0.63 2.39 -23.96
N VAL A 62 -0.07 3.15 -23.09
CA VAL A 62 0.46 3.50 -21.77
C VAL A 62 0.77 2.25 -20.97
N THR A 63 2.00 2.14 -20.49
CA THR A 63 2.40 1.02 -19.63
C THR A 63 1.67 1.07 -18.29
N VAL A 64 0.81 0.09 -18.04
CA VAL A 64 0.14 -0.12 -16.75
C VAL A 64 1.01 -0.96 -15.82
N CYS A 65 1.66 -2.02 -16.32
CA CYS A 65 2.54 -2.87 -15.52
C CYS A 65 3.96 -2.87 -16.08
N ARG A 66 4.86 -2.09 -15.46
CA ARG A 66 6.28 -2.05 -15.87
C ARG A 66 7.01 -3.38 -15.68
N CYS A 67 6.67 -4.17 -14.66
CA CYS A 67 7.37 -5.43 -14.41
C CYS A 67 7.04 -6.53 -15.42
N GLU A 68 5.81 -6.53 -15.93
CA GLU A 68 5.32 -7.53 -16.90
C GLU A 68 5.24 -6.96 -18.33
N ASN A 69 5.66 -5.70 -18.50
CA ASN A 69 5.58 -4.93 -19.73
C ASN A 69 4.18 -4.91 -20.38
N LEU A 70 3.14 -4.68 -19.56
CA LEU A 70 1.75 -4.62 -20.02
C LEU A 70 1.30 -3.17 -20.23
N SER A 71 0.70 -2.92 -21.39
CA SER A 71 0.02 -1.68 -21.75
C SER A 71 -1.42 -1.64 -21.21
N LEU A 72 -2.11 -0.51 -21.39
CA LEU A 72 -3.54 -0.39 -21.08
C LEU A 72 -4.36 -1.30 -22.01
N ALA A 73 -4.01 -1.34 -23.30
CA ALA A 73 -4.65 -2.21 -24.29
C ALA A 73 -4.62 -3.69 -23.87
N ASP A 74 -3.48 -4.16 -23.36
CA ASP A 74 -3.36 -5.55 -22.88
C ASP A 74 -4.30 -5.85 -21.72
N VAL A 75 -4.46 -4.89 -20.80
CA VAL A 75 -5.35 -5.02 -19.64
C VAL A 75 -6.82 -4.98 -20.08
N GLU A 76 -7.17 -4.10 -21.01
CA GLU A 76 -8.52 -4.01 -21.57
C GLU A 76 -8.91 -5.25 -22.36
N ALA A 77 -8.01 -5.76 -23.20
CA ALA A 77 -8.21 -7.01 -23.94
C ALA A 77 -8.43 -8.20 -22.97
N ALA A 78 -7.69 -8.25 -21.86
CA ALA A 78 -7.92 -9.27 -20.84
C ALA A 78 -9.29 -9.14 -20.17
N LEU A 79 -9.78 -7.91 -19.93
CA LEU A 79 -11.11 -7.66 -19.38
C LEU A 79 -12.23 -8.02 -20.37
N GLU A 80 -11.98 -7.91 -21.68
CA GLU A 80 -12.94 -8.26 -22.74
C GLU A 80 -13.21 -9.76 -22.85
N THR A 81 -12.33 -10.60 -22.30
CA THR A 81 -12.56 -12.05 -22.19
C THR A 81 -13.77 -12.43 -21.31
N GLY A 82 -14.38 -11.44 -20.64
CA GLY A 82 -15.56 -11.63 -19.78
C GLY A 82 -15.23 -12.04 -18.35
N THR A 83 -13.94 -12.26 -18.05
CA THR A 83 -13.47 -12.56 -16.70
C THR A 83 -13.72 -11.38 -15.78
N ARG A 84 -14.51 -11.63 -14.73
CA ARG A 84 -14.77 -10.62 -13.71
C ARG A 84 -13.77 -10.73 -12.54
N ASP A 85 -13.26 -11.92 -12.23
CA ASP A 85 -12.37 -12.14 -11.07
C ASP A 85 -10.96 -11.52 -11.25
N PRO A 86 -10.51 -10.62 -10.35
CA PRO A 86 -9.14 -10.09 -10.35
C PRO A 86 -8.07 -11.17 -10.25
N GLY A 87 -8.34 -12.28 -9.54
CA GLY A 87 -7.42 -13.41 -9.43
C GLY A 87 -7.17 -14.11 -10.77
N ALA A 88 -8.24 -14.33 -11.54
CA ALA A 88 -8.19 -14.87 -12.89
C ALA A 88 -7.47 -13.90 -13.86
N LEU A 89 -7.79 -12.60 -13.82
CA LEU A 89 -7.08 -11.60 -14.63
C LEU A 89 -5.58 -11.58 -14.32
N LYS A 90 -5.21 -11.65 -13.04
CA LYS A 90 -3.82 -11.77 -12.58
C LYS A 90 -3.14 -13.03 -13.13
N ARG A 91 -3.81 -14.20 -13.12
CA ARG A 91 -3.26 -15.45 -13.67
C ARG A 91 -3.07 -15.40 -15.19
N MET A 92 -4.02 -14.80 -15.90
CA MET A 92 -3.98 -14.70 -17.38
C MET A 92 -2.90 -13.74 -17.87
N THR A 93 -2.78 -12.58 -17.24
CA THR A 93 -1.91 -11.49 -17.71
C THR A 93 -0.57 -11.42 -16.97
N ARG A 94 -0.44 -12.15 -15.86
CA ARG A 94 0.61 -11.96 -14.84
C ARG A 94 0.62 -10.59 -14.17
N LEU A 95 -0.36 -9.72 -14.42
CA LEU A 95 -0.43 -8.40 -13.80
C LEU A 95 -0.36 -8.51 -12.27
N GLY A 96 0.64 -7.83 -11.69
CA GLY A 96 0.88 -7.84 -10.25
C GLY A 96 1.64 -9.08 -9.74
N MET A 97 2.27 -9.86 -10.62
CA MET A 97 3.21 -10.93 -10.25
C MET A 97 4.69 -10.50 -10.28
N GLY A 98 5.01 -9.35 -10.87
CA GLY A 98 6.37 -8.84 -10.96
C GLY A 98 6.96 -8.34 -9.62
N ARG A 99 8.17 -7.76 -9.67
CA ARG A 99 8.94 -7.33 -8.47
C ARG A 99 8.16 -6.41 -7.51
N CYS A 100 7.27 -5.57 -8.02
CA CYS A 100 6.46 -4.66 -7.23
C CYS A 100 5.24 -5.33 -6.56
N GLN A 101 4.93 -6.59 -6.91
CA GLN A 101 3.80 -7.36 -6.39
C GLN A 101 2.45 -6.64 -6.50
N GLY A 102 2.24 -5.92 -7.62
CA GLY A 102 0.96 -5.24 -7.90
C GLY A 102 0.79 -3.87 -7.25
N ARG A 103 1.78 -3.34 -6.52
CA ARG A 103 1.66 -2.06 -5.80
C ARG A 103 1.25 -0.87 -6.67
N TYR A 104 1.60 -0.90 -7.96
CA TYR A 104 1.31 0.19 -8.91
C TYR A 104 0.21 -0.16 -9.91
N CYS A 105 0.23 -1.37 -10.47
CA CYS A 105 -0.72 -1.78 -11.51
C CYS A 105 -2.05 -2.31 -10.98
N MET A 106 -2.09 -2.87 -9.75
CA MET A 106 -3.33 -3.45 -9.21
C MET A 106 -4.41 -2.37 -8.99
N PRO A 107 -4.11 -1.18 -8.42
CA PRO A 107 -5.12 -0.12 -8.32
C PRO A 107 -5.74 0.26 -9.67
N VAL A 108 -4.94 0.30 -10.75
CA VAL A 108 -5.42 0.58 -12.11
C VAL A 108 -6.38 -0.52 -12.59
N LEU A 109 -5.99 -1.79 -12.45
CA LEU A 109 -6.86 -2.93 -12.79
C LEU A 109 -8.18 -2.89 -12.02
N MET A 110 -8.13 -2.64 -10.72
CA MET A 110 -9.32 -2.60 -9.87
C MET A 110 -10.25 -1.45 -10.25
N THR A 111 -9.71 -0.27 -10.59
CA THR A 111 -10.50 0.87 -11.08
C THR A 111 -11.17 0.57 -12.42
N LEU A 112 -10.44 0.00 -13.39
CA LEU A 112 -10.99 -0.41 -14.69
C LEU A 112 -12.10 -1.45 -14.53
N LEU A 113 -11.87 -2.46 -13.69
CA LEU A 113 -12.86 -3.51 -13.42
C LEU A 113 -14.09 -2.96 -12.71
N ALA A 114 -13.91 -2.06 -11.73
CA ALA A 114 -14.99 -1.39 -11.01
C ALA A 114 -15.88 -0.58 -11.96
N ALA A 115 -15.25 0.22 -12.85
CA ALA A 115 -15.94 1.00 -13.87
C ALA A 115 -16.75 0.10 -14.81
N ARG A 116 -16.16 -0.99 -15.33
CA ARG A 116 -16.86 -1.95 -16.21
C ARG A 116 -18.01 -2.69 -15.51
N ARG A 117 -17.91 -2.92 -14.20
CA ARG A 117 -18.96 -3.57 -13.40
C ARG A 117 -20.02 -2.60 -12.88
N GLY A 118 -19.79 -1.28 -12.95
CA GLY A 118 -20.67 -0.28 -12.36
C GLY A 118 -20.76 -0.34 -10.83
N VAL A 119 -19.68 -0.76 -10.16
CA VAL A 119 -19.62 -0.88 -8.69
C VAL A 119 -18.44 -0.10 -8.12
N PRO A 120 -18.46 0.34 -6.85
CA PRO A 120 -17.29 0.95 -6.24
C PRO A 120 -16.14 -0.06 -6.12
N VAL A 121 -14.89 0.41 -6.21
CA VAL A 121 -13.69 -0.44 -6.04
C VAL A 121 -13.71 -1.23 -4.73
N ALA A 122 -14.23 -0.64 -3.66
CA ALA A 122 -14.36 -1.28 -2.35
C ALA A 122 -15.29 -2.51 -2.31
N ALA A 123 -16.15 -2.67 -3.32
CA ALA A 123 -17.02 -3.85 -3.45
C ALA A 123 -16.37 -5.01 -4.23
N LEU A 124 -15.13 -4.83 -4.71
CA LEU A 124 -14.40 -5.87 -5.41
C LEU A 124 -13.48 -6.64 -4.46
N ASP A 125 -13.34 -7.94 -4.70
CA ASP A 125 -12.35 -8.74 -4.01
C ASP A 125 -10.93 -8.33 -4.42
N HIS A 126 -10.04 -8.18 -3.45
CA HIS A 126 -8.64 -7.87 -3.70
C HIS A 126 -7.77 -9.12 -3.58
N PRO A 127 -6.82 -9.36 -4.49
CA PRO A 127 -5.82 -10.40 -4.31
C PRO A 127 -5.06 -10.18 -3.00
N ALA A 128 -5.08 -11.20 -2.12
CA ALA A 128 -4.44 -11.11 -0.82
C ALA A 128 -2.92 -10.91 -0.93
N PRO A 129 -2.32 -9.99 -0.16
CA PRO A 129 -0.87 -9.89 -0.04
C PRO A 129 -0.29 -11.21 0.48
N ARG A 130 0.88 -11.60 -0.04
CA ARG A 130 1.60 -12.81 0.37
C ARG A 130 2.99 -12.42 0.89
N ALA A 131 3.49 -13.18 1.86
CA ALA A 131 4.87 -13.03 2.30
C ALA A 131 5.85 -13.48 1.19
N PRO A 132 7.02 -12.85 1.07
CA PRO A 132 7.46 -11.64 1.79
C PRO A 132 6.87 -10.35 1.19
N ALA A 133 6.62 -9.33 2.02
CA ALA A 133 6.02 -8.06 1.58
C ALA A 133 6.90 -7.25 0.60
N LYS A 134 8.21 -7.51 0.61
CA LYS A 134 9.20 -7.04 -0.37
C LYS A 134 10.08 -8.23 -0.77
N PRO A 135 10.57 -8.28 -2.02
CA PRO A 135 11.52 -9.31 -2.43
C PRO A 135 12.74 -9.35 -1.50
N LEU A 136 13.08 -10.55 -1.05
CA LEU A 136 14.26 -10.85 -0.24
C LEU A 136 15.14 -11.84 -1.01
N ARG A 137 16.47 -11.78 -0.85
CA ARG A 137 17.35 -12.78 -1.46
C ARG A 137 17.19 -14.11 -0.72
N ILE A 138 17.26 -15.21 -1.46
CA ILE A 138 17.19 -16.55 -0.86
C ILE A 138 18.32 -16.76 0.15
N ALA A 139 19.52 -16.22 -0.11
CA ALA A 139 20.63 -16.26 0.82
C ALA A 139 20.32 -15.60 2.17
N ASP A 140 19.61 -14.46 2.18
CA ASP A 140 19.22 -13.77 3.43
C ASP A 140 18.17 -14.58 4.21
N LEU A 141 17.31 -15.34 3.52
CA LEU A 141 16.33 -16.23 4.15
C LEU A 141 16.95 -17.55 4.66
N ALA A 142 17.95 -18.08 3.93
CA ALA A 142 18.63 -19.32 4.24
C ALA A 142 19.76 -19.15 5.27
N ALA A 143 20.21 -17.91 5.50
CA ALA A 143 21.17 -17.59 6.54
C ALA A 143 20.62 -18.06 7.89
N ARG A 144 21.35 -18.96 8.57
CA ARG A 144 21.07 -19.25 9.96
C ARG A 144 21.34 -17.96 10.75
N PRO A 145 20.39 -17.43 11.51
CA PRO A 145 20.72 -16.34 12.41
C PRO A 145 21.86 -16.84 13.30
N ALA A 146 22.97 -16.09 13.37
CA ALA A 146 23.91 -16.28 14.46
C ALA A 146 23.08 -16.21 15.74
N SER A 147 23.18 -17.24 16.58
CA SER A 147 22.35 -17.40 17.78
C SER A 147 22.22 -16.09 18.56
N GLY A 148 21.06 -15.45 18.49
CA GLY A 148 20.78 -14.18 19.16
C GLY A 148 19.71 -13.37 18.43
N HIS A 149 18.81 -12.75 19.18
CA HIS A 149 18.02 -11.64 18.64
C HIS A 149 19.01 -10.54 18.22
N VAL A 150 19.00 -10.12 16.95
CA VAL A 150 19.67 -8.90 16.55
C VAL A 150 18.89 -7.76 17.22
N ALA A 151 19.41 -7.27 18.35
CA ALA A 151 18.93 -6.04 18.94
C ALA A 151 19.08 -4.94 17.89
N ILE A 152 17.97 -4.26 17.57
CA ILE A 152 18.02 -3.03 16.79
C ILE A 152 18.63 -1.98 17.73
N THR A 153 19.95 -1.90 17.79
CA THR A 153 20.64 -0.82 18.48
C THR A 153 20.50 0.43 17.64
N GLU A 154 19.98 1.51 18.25
CA GLU A 154 19.95 2.84 17.66
C GLU A 154 21.38 3.29 17.35
N GLU A 155 21.82 3.14 16.10
CA GLU A 155 23.02 3.86 15.64
C GLU A 155 22.65 5.33 15.50
N SER A 156 22.99 6.07 16.56
CA SER A 156 23.14 7.52 16.58
C SER A 156 23.99 7.96 15.38
N GLY A 157 23.35 8.58 14.39
CA GLY A 157 24.03 9.24 13.30
C GLY A 157 24.86 10.41 13.82
N THR A 158 26.16 10.19 13.98
CA THR A 158 27.14 11.28 13.92
C THR A 158 27.42 11.54 12.44
N VAL A 159 26.82 12.60 11.91
CA VAL A 159 27.28 13.24 10.68
C VAL A 159 28.65 13.84 10.99
N GLY A 160 29.70 13.31 10.37
CA GLY A 160 31.05 13.87 10.44
C GLY A 160 31.19 15.11 9.55
N ASP A 161 32.01 16.04 10.03
CA ASP A 161 32.42 17.35 9.48
C ASP A 161 32.59 17.41 7.94
#